data_AF-A0A2W2EK14-F1
#
_entry.id   AF-A0A2W2EK14-F1
#
_cell.length_a   1.000
_cell.length_b   1.000
_cell.length_c   1.000
_cell.angle_alpha   90.00
_cell.angle_beta   90.00
_cell.angle_gamma   90.00
#
_symmetry.space_group_name_H-M   'P 1'
#
loop_
_entity.id
_entity.type
_entity.pdbx_description
1 polymer ?
#
loop_
_entity_poly.entity_id
_entity_poly.type
_entity_poly.pdbx_seq_one_letter_code
_entity_poly.pdbx_strand_id
1 'polypeptide(L)'
;MSSPAAGTPSTAPPSGPETVKPEGDAVNVREVRWTKAEPVSGGRKVRLTWWSGVAPCTVLDRVSVKETAKNVTITLYEGSSPKARDMSCIMIAVEKTTTVDLDKALGKRKLVDGAKR
;
A
#
# COMPACT_ATOMS: atom_id res chain seq x y z
N MET A 1 -21.38 26.52 40.38
CA MET A 1 -21.09 26.98 39.01
C MET A 1 -20.33 25.84 38.34
N SER A 2 -20.95 25.12 37.41
CA SER A 2 -20.37 23.92 36.79
C SER A 2 -19.56 24.31 35.55
N SER A 3 -18.27 24.00 35.53
CA SER A 3 -17.42 24.13 34.32
C SER A 3 -17.58 22.88 33.43
N PRO A 4 -17.69 23.03 32.10
CA PRO A 4 -17.59 21.89 31.20
C PRO A 4 -16.11 21.57 30.97
N ALA A 5 -15.71 20.32 31.20
CA ALA A 5 -14.44 19.81 30.72
C ALA A 5 -14.55 19.58 29.21
N ALA A 6 -13.80 20.34 28.43
CA ALA A 6 -13.63 20.10 27.00
C ALA A 6 -12.89 18.76 26.81
N GLY A 7 -13.58 17.76 26.27
CA GLY A 7 -12.96 16.49 25.89
C GLY A 7 -11.98 16.73 24.75
N THR A 8 -10.69 16.56 24.99
CA THR A 8 -9.67 16.51 23.94
C THR A 8 -9.93 15.26 23.09
N PRO A 9 -10.04 15.37 21.75
CA PRO A 9 -10.08 14.18 20.91
C PRO A 9 -8.73 13.46 21.02
N SER A 10 -8.75 12.27 21.61
CA SER A 10 -7.60 11.36 21.65
C SER A 10 -7.32 10.88 20.22
N THR A 11 -6.29 11.44 19.58
CA THR A 11 -5.76 10.92 18.32
C THR A 11 -4.86 9.75 18.66
N ALA A 12 -5.46 8.61 19.01
CA ALA A 12 -4.71 7.36 19.02
C ALA A 12 -4.18 7.11 17.59
N PRO A 13 -2.90 6.76 17.40
CA PRO A 13 -2.41 6.34 16.10
C PRO A 13 -3.32 5.23 15.55
N PRO A 14 -3.66 5.25 14.26
CA PRO A 14 -4.45 4.17 13.67
C PRO A 14 -3.75 2.84 13.96
N SER A 15 -4.49 1.90 14.55
CA SER A 15 -4.01 0.56 14.83
C SER A 15 -3.99 -0.25 13.54
N GLY A 16 -2.88 -0.22 12.80
CA GLY A 16 -2.65 -1.08 11.64
C GLY A 16 -1.83 -0.43 10.52
N PRO A 17 -1.63 -1.16 9.40
CA PRO A 17 -0.92 -0.64 8.24
C PRO A 17 -1.54 0.65 7.69
N GLU A 18 -0.69 1.58 7.25
CA GLU A 18 -1.13 2.82 6.63
C GLU A 18 -1.78 2.54 5.27
N THR A 19 -3.04 2.96 5.09
CA THR A 19 -3.73 2.77 3.81
C THR A 19 -3.29 3.82 2.80
N VAL A 20 -2.74 3.39 1.67
CA VAL A 20 -2.24 4.26 0.61
C VAL A 20 -2.86 3.93 -0.75
N LYS A 21 -2.89 4.94 -1.63
CA LYS A 21 -3.30 4.82 -3.03
C LYS A 21 -2.12 5.15 -3.95
N PRO A 22 -2.08 4.59 -5.17
CA PRO A 22 -1.10 4.98 -6.18
C PRO A 22 -1.12 6.48 -6.50
N GLU A 23 0.04 7.13 -6.52
CA GLU A 23 0.21 8.53 -6.95
C GLU A 23 0.43 8.66 -8.46
N GLY A 24 1.13 7.70 -9.07
CA GLY A 24 1.33 7.59 -10.52
C GLY A 24 2.36 8.53 -11.16
N ASP A 25 3.01 9.39 -10.38
CA ASP A 25 4.02 10.35 -10.85
C ASP A 25 5.36 10.22 -10.13
N ALA A 26 5.61 9.11 -9.46
CA ALA A 26 6.83 8.91 -8.69
C ALA A 26 8.06 8.80 -9.62
N VAL A 27 9.21 9.25 -9.12
CA VAL A 27 10.51 9.11 -9.79
C VAL A 27 11.31 7.97 -9.18
N ASN A 28 12.28 7.45 -9.93
CA ASN A 28 13.14 6.32 -9.51
C ASN A 28 12.33 5.09 -9.08
N VAL A 29 11.28 4.79 -9.87
CA VAL A 29 10.33 3.73 -9.58
C VAL A 29 11.00 2.36 -9.63
N ARG A 30 10.78 1.55 -8.60
CA ARG A 30 11.24 0.16 -8.48
C ARG A 30 10.12 -0.76 -8.02
N GLU A 31 10.26 -2.04 -8.31
CA GLU A 31 9.40 -3.08 -7.74
C GLU A 31 9.65 -3.23 -6.24
N VAL A 32 8.60 -3.49 -5.46
CA VAL A 32 8.70 -3.84 -4.04
C VAL A 32 7.89 -5.09 -3.74
N ARG A 33 8.44 -5.96 -2.89
CA ARG A 33 7.76 -7.19 -2.46
C ARG A 33 6.68 -6.86 -1.43
N TRP A 34 5.54 -7.52 -1.57
CA TRP A 34 4.55 -7.53 -0.50
C TRP A 34 4.85 -8.62 0.52
N THR A 35 4.48 -8.37 1.76
CA THR A 35 4.59 -9.34 2.86
C THR A 35 3.31 -10.14 3.04
N LYS A 36 2.17 -9.57 2.66
CA LYS A 36 0.85 -10.20 2.76
C LYS A 36 -0.03 -9.87 1.56
N ALA A 37 -0.82 -10.85 1.14
CA ALA A 37 -1.85 -10.68 0.13
C ALA A 37 -3.11 -11.45 0.54
N GLU A 38 -4.20 -10.72 0.79
CA GLU A 38 -5.46 -11.29 1.28
C GLU A 38 -6.59 -11.02 0.30
N PRO A 39 -7.30 -12.05 -0.20
CA PRO A 39 -8.54 -11.83 -0.94
C PRO A 39 -9.61 -11.25 -0.01
N VAL A 40 -10.23 -10.15 -0.44
CA VAL A 40 -11.34 -9.48 0.26
C VAL A 40 -12.51 -9.27 -0.69
N SER A 41 -13.65 -8.80 -0.19
CA SER A 41 -14.86 -8.54 -1.00
C SER A 41 -15.27 -9.74 -1.86
N GLY A 42 -15.35 -10.93 -1.24
CA GLY A 42 -15.68 -12.18 -1.94
C GLY A 42 -14.62 -12.62 -2.96
N GLY A 43 -13.38 -12.14 -2.81
CA GLY A 43 -12.26 -12.42 -3.71
C GLY A 43 -12.22 -11.54 -4.95
N ARG A 44 -13.09 -10.53 -5.10
CA ARG A 44 -13.01 -9.55 -6.21
C ARG A 44 -11.93 -8.49 -6.00
N LYS A 45 -11.39 -8.38 -4.79
CA LYS A 45 -10.29 -7.49 -4.47
C LYS A 45 -9.21 -8.23 -3.71
N VAL A 46 -8.00 -7.72 -3.75
CA VAL A 46 -6.88 -8.20 -2.95
C VAL A 46 -6.33 -7.05 -2.13
N ARG A 47 -6.30 -7.22 -0.81
CA ARG A 47 -5.59 -6.30 0.08
C ARG A 47 -4.14 -6.75 0.20
N LEU A 48 -3.22 -5.87 -0.20
CA LEU A 48 -1.79 -6.08 -0.09
C LEU A 48 -1.25 -5.34 1.12
N THR A 49 -0.25 -5.93 1.77
CA THR A 49 0.51 -5.30 2.86
C THR A 49 2.00 -5.45 2.57
N TRP A 50 2.79 -4.42 2.83
CA TRP A 50 4.24 -4.43 2.61
C TRP A 50 4.94 -3.38 3.46
N TRP A 51 6.27 -3.49 3.59
CA TRP A 51 7.11 -2.48 4.24
C TRP A 51 7.64 -1.48 3.22
N SER A 52 7.57 -0.20 3.55
CA SER A 52 7.99 0.92 2.70
C SER A 52 8.61 2.05 3.51
N GLY A 53 9.19 3.05 2.84
CA GLY A 53 9.59 4.31 3.46
C GLY A 53 8.42 5.27 3.67
N VAL A 54 8.65 6.35 4.41
CA VAL A 54 7.64 7.38 4.69
C VAL A 54 7.46 8.30 3.48
N ALA A 55 6.22 8.71 3.19
CA ALA A 55 5.94 9.73 2.17
C ALA A 55 6.42 11.13 2.63
N PRO A 56 6.87 12.02 1.72
CA PRO A 56 6.88 11.90 0.26
C PRO A 56 8.12 11.15 -0.29
N CYS A 57 9.05 10.75 0.58
CA CYS A 57 10.32 10.14 0.19
C CYS A 57 10.16 8.74 -0.43
N THR A 58 9.14 8.00 -0.01
CA THR A 58 8.72 6.77 -0.69
C THR A 58 7.19 6.72 -0.74
N VAL A 59 6.67 6.69 -1.95
CA VAL A 59 5.23 6.64 -2.26
C VAL A 59 4.93 5.44 -3.15
N LEU A 60 3.69 4.96 -3.08
CA LEU A 60 3.19 3.97 -4.01
C LEU A 60 2.99 4.64 -5.37
N ASP A 61 3.73 4.22 -6.39
CA ASP A 61 3.60 4.74 -7.75
C ASP A 61 2.41 4.10 -8.45
N ARG A 62 2.43 2.78 -8.56
CA ARG A 62 1.41 2.00 -9.27
C ARG A 62 1.36 0.56 -8.77
N VAL A 63 0.26 -0.11 -9.11
CA VAL A 63 0.09 -1.55 -8.91
C VAL A 63 -0.23 -2.17 -10.27
N SER A 64 0.55 -3.17 -10.67
CA SER A 64 0.29 -3.93 -11.89
C SER A 64 -0.33 -5.28 -11.55
N VAL A 65 -1.41 -5.63 -12.24
CA VAL A 65 -2.11 -6.90 -12.07
C VAL A 65 -2.08 -7.66 -13.39
N LYS A 66 -1.58 -8.89 -13.35
CA LYS A 66 -1.63 -9.82 -14.48
C LYS A 66 -2.43 -11.05 -14.09
N GLU A 67 -3.62 -11.18 -14.66
CA GLU A 67 -4.49 -12.32 -14.43
C GLU A 67 -4.33 -13.42 -15.47
N THR A 68 -4.29 -14.66 -15.01
CA THR A 68 -4.31 -15.86 -15.84
C THR A 68 -5.34 -16.85 -15.28
N ALA A 69 -5.54 -17.98 -15.96
CA ALA A 69 -6.41 -19.05 -15.47
C ALA A 69 -5.94 -19.67 -14.14
N LYS A 70 -4.65 -19.60 -13.81
CA LYS A 70 -4.05 -20.25 -12.63
C LYS A 70 -3.52 -19.27 -11.58
N ASN A 71 -3.05 -18.12 -12.01
CA ASN A 71 -2.35 -17.15 -11.17
C ASN A 71 -2.90 -15.74 -11.38
N VAL A 72 -2.88 -14.96 -10.31
CA VAL A 72 -3.02 -13.51 -10.30
C VAL A 72 -1.69 -12.97 -9.78
N THR A 73 -0.87 -12.44 -10.68
CA THR A 73 0.42 -11.85 -10.32
C THR A 73 0.21 -10.37 -10.05
N ILE A 74 0.56 -9.91 -8.85
CA ILE A 74 0.44 -8.50 -8.47
C ILE A 74 1.83 -7.97 -8.13
N THR A 75 2.22 -6.87 -8.78
CA THR A 75 3.50 -6.19 -8.56
C THR A 75 3.24 -4.78 -8.04
N LEU A 76 3.80 -4.46 -6.87
CA LEU A 76 3.81 -3.10 -6.32
C LEU A 76 5.03 -2.36 -6.85
N TYR A 77 4.84 -1.08 -7.18
CA TYR A 77 5.92 -0.19 -7.60
C TYR A 77 5.95 1.03 -6.71
N GLU A 78 7.13 1.36 -6.21
CA GLU A 78 7.34 2.52 -5.36
C GLU A 78 8.49 3.37 -5.87
N GLY A 79 8.41 4.66 -5.60
CA GLY A 79 9.43 5.63 -5.94
C GLY A 79 9.37 6.82 -5.00
N SER A 80 10.13 7.86 -5.30
CA SER A 80 10.06 9.13 -4.57
C SER A 80 9.07 10.05 -5.24
N SER A 81 8.21 10.72 -4.46
CA SER A 81 7.33 11.75 -5.02
C SER A 81 8.19 12.90 -5.57
N PRO A 82 7.83 13.54 -6.69
CA PRO A 82 8.52 14.74 -7.17
C PRO A 82 8.60 15.87 -6.12
N LYS A 83 7.68 15.85 -5.14
CA LYS A 83 7.62 16.78 -3.99
C LYS A 83 8.73 16.56 -2.95
N ALA A 84 9.48 15.45 -3.04
CA ALA A 84 10.53 15.10 -2.08
C ALA A 84 11.92 15.69 -2.42
N ARG A 85 12.07 16.41 -3.55
CA ARG A 85 13.39 16.83 -4.09
C ARG A 85 14.27 17.60 -3.10
N ASP A 86 13.68 18.41 -2.22
CA ASP A 86 14.39 19.24 -1.25
C ASP A 86 14.14 18.81 0.21
N MET A 87 13.61 17.59 0.40
CA MET A 87 13.22 17.08 1.72
C MET A 87 14.30 16.16 2.29
N SER A 88 14.55 16.27 3.60
CA SER A 88 15.38 15.30 4.32
C SER A 88 14.58 14.04 4.61
N CYS A 89 14.97 12.93 3.98
CA CYS A 89 14.29 11.64 4.11
C CYS A 89 14.79 10.85 5.31
N ILE A 90 13.90 10.63 6.28
CA ILE A 90 14.18 9.73 7.41
C ILE A 90 14.11 8.27 6.96
N MET A 91 15.00 7.44 7.50
CA MET A 91 15.06 6.00 7.22
C MET A 91 14.19 5.22 8.21
N ILE A 92 12.87 5.34 8.06
CA ILE A 92 11.89 4.58 8.84
C ILE A 92 11.09 3.68 7.91
N ALA A 93 10.97 2.40 8.27
CA ALA A 93 10.08 1.47 7.62
C ALA A 93 8.67 1.58 8.24
N VAL A 94 7.67 1.81 7.40
CA VAL A 94 6.26 1.81 7.75
C VAL A 94 5.56 0.68 7.02
N GLU A 95 4.66 -0.03 7.72
CA GLU A 95 3.83 -1.04 7.08
C GLU A 95 2.68 -0.32 6.39
N LYS A 96 2.55 -0.55 5.08
CA LYS A 96 1.52 0.06 4.22
C LYS A 96 0.56 -1.00 3.72
N THR A 97 -0.63 -0.56 3.34
CA THR A 97 -1.63 -1.39 2.68
C THR A 97 -2.33 -0.67 1.53
N THR A 98 -2.69 -1.43 0.50
CA THR A 98 -3.54 -0.96 -0.60
C THR A 98 -4.46 -2.07 -1.04
N THR A 99 -5.61 -1.70 -1.61
CA THR A 99 -6.59 -2.67 -2.11
C THR A 99 -6.66 -2.57 -3.62
N VAL A 100 -6.51 -3.71 -4.27
CA VAL A 100 -6.43 -3.85 -5.73
C VAL A 100 -7.67 -4.57 -6.21
N ASP A 101 -8.32 -4.03 -7.24
CA ASP A 101 -9.44 -4.68 -7.92
C ASP A 101 -8.96 -5.77 -8.88
N LEU A 102 -9.70 -6.88 -8.94
CA LEU A 102 -9.50 -7.95 -9.92
C LEU A 102 -10.61 -7.93 -10.97
N ASP A 103 -10.28 -8.27 -12.21
CA ASP A 103 -11.24 -8.42 -13.31
C ASP A 103 -12.24 -9.55 -13.03
N LYS A 104 -11.78 -10.60 -12.34
CA LYS A 104 -12.59 -11.74 -11.89
C LYS A 104 -12.28 -12.06 -10.44
N ALA A 105 -13.26 -12.63 -9.72
CA ALA A 105 -13.03 -13.11 -8.36
C ALA A 105 -11.90 -14.16 -8.31
N LEU A 106 -11.02 -14.10 -7.30
CA LEU A 106 -9.79 -14.91 -7.21
C LEU A 106 -10.06 -16.41 -7.40
N GLY A 107 -11.07 -16.96 -6.72
CA GLY A 107 -11.42 -18.37 -6.79
C GLY A 107 -10.26 -19.27 -6.34
N LYS A 108 -9.92 -20.28 -7.14
CA LYS A 108 -8.82 -21.22 -6.87
C LYS A 108 -7.46 -20.75 -7.37
N ARG A 109 -7.38 -19.53 -7.94
CA ARG A 109 -6.13 -18.99 -8.50
C ARG A 109 -5.17 -18.61 -7.39
N LYS A 110 -3.88 -18.74 -7.65
CA LYS A 110 -2.83 -18.37 -6.69
C LYS A 110 -2.48 -16.90 -6.83
N LEU A 111 -2.30 -16.21 -5.71
CA LEU A 111 -1.68 -14.90 -5.66
C LEU A 111 -0.16 -15.09 -5.75
N VAL A 112 0.49 -14.34 -6.64
CA VAL A 112 1.94 -14.42 -6.89
C VAL A 112 2.53 -13.03 -6.81
N ASP A 113 3.62 -12.88 -6.06
CA ASP A 113 4.37 -11.63 -6.02
C ASP A 113 5.15 -11.49 -7.32
N GLY A 114 4.95 -10.39 -8.04
CA GLY A 114 5.63 -10.13 -9.29
C GLY A 114 6.94 -9.36 -9.14
N ALA A 115 7.34 -8.94 -7.93
CA ALA A 115 8.61 -8.27 -7.69
C ALA A 115 9.79 -9.25 -7.78
N LYS A 116 10.83 -8.88 -8.54
CA LYS A 116 12.05 -9.70 -8.70
C LYS A 116 12.91 -9.68 -7.42
N ARG A 117 13.69 -10.76 -7.23
CA ARG A 117 14.65 -10.89 -6.13
C ARG A 117 15.96 -10.17 -6.42
#